data_AF-A0A537G9F0-F1
#
_entry.id   AF-A0A537G9F0-F1
#
_cell.length_a   1.000
_cell.length_b   1.000
_cell.length_c   1.000
_cell.angle_alpha   90.00
_cell.angle_beta   90.00
_cell.angle_gamma   90.00
#
_symmetry.space_group_name_H-M   'P 1'
#
loop_
_entity.id
_entity.type
_entity.pdbx_description
1 polymer ?
#
loop_
_entity_poly.entity_id
_entity_poly.type
_entity_poly.pdbx_seq_one_letter_code
_entity_poly.pdbx_strand_id
1 'polypeptide(L)'
;PRGGEDEKLSLLASQHSDEFMFEAPDQFEDPLAYEEFLSELKAVQVLLDWIDEASEEQILELRKFEPGDLARLVQGSEWLIYASQELARLFGHRDLAAPLEVLRVRVSKGVGTELVKLVALEGVGRVRARMLYNAGFKSVEDIKQRSLTELMTVPTIGPALAKRIKEQAGGLIHADEWEKAKTAKPSDVQEQTVLTEYRNKQE
;
A
#
# COMPACT_ATOMS: atom_id res chain seq x y z
N PRO A 1 28.15 11.79 -6.41
CA PRO A 1 27.13 12.50 -7.22
C PRO A 1 25.94 12.92 -6.34
N ARG A 2 26.17 13.92 -5.46
CA ARG A 2 25.15 14.49 -4.56
C ARG A 2 24.33 15.58 -5.27
N GLY A 3 24.99 16.46 -6.03
CA GLY A 3 24.33 17.61 -6.68
C GLY A 3 23.11 17.31 -7.54
N GLY A 4 23.07 16.20 -8.30
CA GLY A 4 21.90 15.87 -9.12
C GLY A 4 20.69 15.31 -8.34
N GLU A 5 20.90 14.84 -7.12
CA GLU A 5 19.83 14.47 -6.19
C GLU A 5 19.34 15.71 -5.44
N ASP A 6 20.27 16.54 -4.97
CA ASP A 6 19.99 17.79 -4.26
C ASP A 6 19.14 18.73 -5.13
N GLU A 7 19.47 18.91 -6.42
CA GLU A 7 18.67 19.71 -7.36
C GLU A 7 17.22 19.22 -7.48
N LYS A 8 16.99 17.90 -7.45
CA LYS A 8 15.63 17.33 -7.51
C LYS A 8 14.88 17.56 -6.20
N LEU A 9 15.56 17.46 -5.07
CA LEU A 9 14.97 17.71 -3.76
C LEU A 9 14.66 19.20 -3.56
N SER A 10 15.53 20.09 -4.03
CA SER A 10 15.27 21.54 -4.06
C SER A 10 14.06 21.90 -4.93
N LEU A 11 13.92 21.25 -6.09
CA LEU A 11 12.74 21.43 -6.94
C LEU A 11 11.47 20.95 -6.23
N LEU A 12 11.53 19.76 -5.60
CA LEU A 12 10.43 19.22 -4.82
C LEU A 12 10.03 20.16 -3.66
N ALA A 13 11.02 20.68 -2.93
CA ALA A 13 10.80 21.67 -1.86
C ALA A 13 10.05 22.91 -2.36
N SER A 14 10.44 23.41 -3.53
CA SER A 14 9.81 24.59 -4.13
C SER A 14 8.37 24.29 -4.56
N GLN A 15 8.12 23.11 -5.13
CA GLN A 15 6.81 22.66 -5.62
C GLN A 15 5.77 22.45 -4.52
N HIS A 16 6.22 22.05 -3.33
CA HIS A 16 5.36 21.74 -2.18
C HIS A 16 5.53 22.75 -1.03
N SER A 17 6.05 23.94 -1.34
CA SER A 17 6.37 24.95 -0.33
C SER A 17 5.14 25.43 0.46
N ASP A 18 3.95 25.35 -0.13
CA ASP A 18 2.67 25.68 0.49
C ASP A 18 2.15 24.60 1.46
N GLU A 19 2.73 23.39 1.43
CA GLU A 19 2.37 22.29 2.34
C GLU A 19 3.19 22.31 3.65
N PHE A 20 4.31 23.03 3.68
CA PHE A 20 5.17 23.07 4.86
C PHE A 20 4.59 23.92 5.98
N MET A 21 4.75 23.45 7.22
CA MET A 21 4.33 24.17 8.43
C MET A 21 5.37 25.19 8.90
N PHE A 22 6.45 25.38 8.12
CA PHE A 22 7.58 26.26 8.41
C PHE A 22 8.18 26.78 7.09
N GLU A 23 8.92 27.88 7.16
CA GLU A 23 9.65 28.42 6.02
C GLU A 23 10.89 27.55 5.75
N ALA A 24 11.04 27.06 4.52
CA ALA A 24 12.19 26.26 4.14
C ALA A 24 13.50 27.05 4.31
N PRO A 25 14.56 26.46 4.88
CA PRO A 25 15.84 27.14 5.00
C PRO A 25 16.37 27.62 3.65
N ASP A 26 17.07 28.76 3.63
CA ASP A 26 17.76 29.23 2.43
C ASP A 26 19.19 28.69 2.35
N GLN A 27 19.57 28.18 1.18
CA GLN A 27 20.88 27.54 0.96
C GLN A 27 22.07 28.50 1.08
N PHE A 28 21.87 29.80 0.89
CA PHE A 28 22.91 30.82 0.95
C PHE A 28 23.02 31.44 2.35
N GLU A 29 21.89 31.51 3.09
CA GLU A 29 21.88 32.00 4.47
C GLU A 29 22.36 30.94 5.47
N ASP A 30 21.85 29.71 5.39
CA ASP A 30 22.25 28.59 6.25
C ASP A 30 22.39 27.28 5.45
N PRO A 31 23.58 27.05 4.85
CA PRO A 31 23.83 25.85 4.05
C PRO A 31 23.67 24.54 4.82
N LEU A 32 23.94 24.54 6.14
CA LEU A 32 23.86 23.33 6.96
C LEU A 32 22.42 22.96 7.23
N ALA A 33 21.59 23.93 7.65
CA ALA A 33 20.16 23.71 7.85
C ALA A 33 19.47 23.30 6.54
N TYR A 34 19.91 23.84 5.40
CA TYR A 34 19.41 23.42 4.10
C TYR A 34 19.74 21.95 3.77
N GLU A 35 20.98 21.50 4.03
CA GLU A 35 21.36 20.09 3.84
C GLU A 35 20.56 19.14 4.73
N GLU A 36 20.31 19.52 5.99
CA GLU A 36 19.46 18.76 6.92
C GLU A 36 18.01 18.70 6.40
N PHE A 37 17.44 19.82 5.97
CA PHE A 37 16.11 19.89 5.38
C PHE A 37 15.97 19.03 4.11
N LEU A 38 16.94 19.06 3.19
CA LEU A 38 16.93 18.19 2.02
C LEU A 38 17.00 16.70 2.41
N SER A 39 17.74 16.37 3.47
CA SER A 39 17.81 15.01 4.00
C SER A 39 16.46 14.54 4.57
N GLU A 40 15.71 15.43 5.23
CA GLU A 40 14.34 15.17 5.68
C GLU A 40 13.39 14.98 4.50
N LEU A 41 13.46 15.85 3.48
CA LEU A 41 12.66 15.71 2.25
C LEU A 41 12.95 14.40 1.51
N LYS A 42 14.20 13.95 1.50
CA LYS A 42 14.55 12.64 0.95
C LYS A 42 13.84 11.50 1.70
N ALA A 43 13.76 11.57 3.02
CA ALA A 43 13.02 10.59 3.81
C ALA A 43 11.50 10.64 3.50
N VAL A 44 10.93 11.83 3.33
CA VAL A 44 9.54 12.00 2.89
C VAL A 44 9.32 11.36 1.52
N GLN A 45 10.21 11.60 0.56
CA GLN A 45 10.13 11.00 -0.78
C GLN A 45 10.15 9.47 -0.75
N VAL A 46 10.98 8.87 0.12
CA VAL A 46 11.00 7.42 0.34
C VAL A 46 9.66 6.91 0.86
N LEU A 47 9.05 7.62 1.81
CA LEU A 47 7.73 7.27 2.33
C LEU A 47 6.63 7.41 1.27
N LEU A 48 6.71 8.45 0.42
CA LEU A 48 5.79 8.63 -0.70
C LEU A 48 5.88 7.46 -1.70
N ASP A 49 7.09 7.11 -2.14
CA ASP A 49 7.30 5.96 -3.02
C ASP A 49 6.77 4.66 -2.38
N TRP A 50 6.98 4.50 -1.07
CA TRP A 50 6.53 3.34 -0.30
C TRP A 50 5.00 3.21 -0.27
N ILE A 51 4.27 4.30 0.00
CA ILE A 51 2.80 4.31 0.03
C ILE A 51 2.15 4.37 -1.36
N ASP A 52 2.94 4.63 -2.39
CA ASP A 52 2.57 4.52 -3.81
C ASP A 52 2.99 3.17 -4.42
N GLU A 53 3.35 2.21 -3.56
CA GLU A 53 3.61 0.81 -3.89
C GLU A 53 4.82 0.56 -4.78
N ALA A 54 5.81 1.45 -4.78
CA ALA A 54 7.13 1.10 -5.31
C ALA A 54 7.67 -0.13 -4.56
N SER A 55 8.35 -1.01 -5.31
CA SER A 55 8.97 -2.19 -4.71
C SER A 55 10.09 -1.78 -3.76
N GLU A 56 10.37 -2.62 -2.76
CA GLU A 56 11.50 -2.37 -1.85
C GLU A 56 12.80 -2.22 -2.64
N GLU A 57 13.05 -3.10 -3.61
CA GLU A 57 14.21 -3.03 -4.49
C GLU A 57 14.30 -1.68 -5.22
N GLN A 58 13.20 -1.20 -5.82
CA GLN A 58 13.16 0.10 -6.49
C GLN A 58 13.51 1.24 -5.53
N ILE A 59 12.96 1.24 -4.32
CA ILE A 59 13.22 2.28 -3.32
C ILE A 59 14.69 2.26 -2.89
N LEU A 60 15.21 1.08 -2.55
CA LEU A 60 16.59 0.91 -2.06
C LEU A 60 17.61 1.33 -3.12
N GLU A 61 17.39 0.94 -4.38
CA GLU A 61 18.27 1.29 -5.49
C GLU A 61 18.19 2.77 -5.87
N LEU A 62 16.99 3.32 -6.05
CA LEU A 62 16.79 4.69 -6.53
C LEU A 62 17.14 5.74 -5.48
N ARG A 63 16.82 5.46 -4.21
CA ARG A 63 17.01 6.41 -3.09
C ARG A 63 18.29 6.15 -2.30
N LYS A 64 19.02 5.07 -2.61
CA LYS A 64 20.25 4.65 -1.90
C LYS A 64 20.00 4.49 -0.39
N PHE A 65 18.88 3.86 -0.06
CA PHE A 65 18.52 3.50 1.30
C PHE A 65 18.96 2.07 1.57
N GLU A 66 19.30 1.76 2.82
CA GLU A 66 19.49 0.39 3.26
C GLU A 66 18.16 -0.21 3.75
N PRO A 67 17.96 -1.55 3.66
CA PRO A 67 16.71 -2.19 4.08
C PRO A 67 16.31 -1.85 5.53
N GLY A 68 17.30 -1.79 6.43
CA GLY A 68 17.08 -1.43 7.84
C GLY A 68 16.63 0.01 8.03
N ASP A 69 17.11 0.93 7.20
CA ASP A 69 16.72 2.34 7.25
C ASP A 69 15.27 2.54 6.79
N LEU A 70 14.86 1.84 5.72
CA LEU A 70 13.46 1.86 5.28
C LEU A 70 12.53 1.35 6.39
N ALA A 71 12.86 0.20 6.99
CA ALA A 71 12.05 -0.36 8.08
C ALA A 71 11.94 0.59 9.29
N ARG A 72 13.06 1.21 9.69
CA ARG A 72 13.09 2.20 10.78
C ARG A 72 12.29 3.45 10.45
N LEU A 73 12.40 3.94 9.21
CA LEU A 73 11.66 5.11 8.74
C LEU A 73 10.15 4.85 8.73
N VAL A 74 9.71 3.70 8.22
CA VAL A 74 8.30 3.29 8.23
C VAL A 74 7.77 3.16 9.66
N GLN A 75 8.50 2.46 10.55
CA GLN A 75 8.09 2.27 11.94
C GLN A 75 8.02 3.60 12.71
N GLY A 76 9.02 4.47 12.54
CA GLY A 76 9.03 5.79 13.17
C GLY A 76 7.88 6.66 12.67
N SER A 77 7.60 6.64 11.37
CA SER A 77 6.51 7.40 10.76
C SER A 77 5.13 6.89 11.21
N GLU A 78 4.93 5.57 11.30
CA GLU A 78 3.70 5.00 11.84
C GLU A 78 3.44 5.51 13.27
N TRP A 79 4.48 5.56 14.11
CA TRP A 79 4.38 6.07 15.47
C TRP A 79 4.06 7.57 15.53
N LEU A 80 4.70 8.39 14.68
CA LEU A 80 4.41 9.83 14.59
C LEU A 80 2.99 10.13 14.12
N ILE A 81 2.48 9.34 13.16
CA ILE A 81 1.08 9.45 12.71
C ILE A 81 0.13 9.07 13.83
N TYR A 82 0.41 7.98 14.56
CA TYR A 82 -0.37 7.60 15.73
C TYR A 82 -0.36 8.69 16.82
N ALA A 83 0.80 9.26 17.13
CA ALA A 83 0.90 10.38 18.06
C ALA A 83 0.07 11.59 17.59
N SER A 84 0.11 11.90 16.29
CA SER A 84 -0.71 12.93 15.66
C SER A 84 -2.21 12.65 15.79
N GLN A 85 -2.65 11.38 15.69
CA GLN A 85 -4.05 10.99 15.93
C GLN A 85 -4.49 11.26 17.36
N GLU A 86 -3.65 10.91 18.35
CA GLU A 86 -3.96 11.14 19.76
C GLU A 86 -3.98 12.63 20.10
N LEU A 87 -3.07 13.44 19.53
CA LEU A 87 -3.11 14.89 19.65
C LEU A 87 -4.37 15.48 18.99
N ALA A 88 -4.72 15.04 17.78
CA ALA A 88 -5.94 15.48 17.11
C ALA A 88 -7.18 15.17 17.95
N ARG A 89 -7.24 13.99 18.58
CA ARG A 89 -8.32 13.63 19.52
C ARG A 89 -8.35 14.54 20.74
N LEU A 90 -7.18 14.79 21.35
CA LEU A 90 -7.05 15.63 22.53
C LEU A 90 -7.52 17.07 22.27
N PHE A 91 -7.16 17.63 21.12
CA PHE A 91 -7.53 19.00 20.73
C PHE A 91 -8.88 19.10 20.01
N GLY A 92 -9.59 17.99 19.79
CA GLY A 92 -10.93 17.97 19.22
C GLY A 92 -11.01 18.03 17.69
N HIS A 93 -9.90 17.83 16.98
CA HIS A 93 -9.83 17.77 15.51
C HIS A 93 -10.33 16.41 14.97
N ARG A 94 -11.65 16.21 15.05
CA ARG A 94 -12.31 14.97 14.61
C ARG A 94 -12.23 14.76 13.09
N ASP A 95 -12.10 15.84 12.34
CA ASP A 95 -11.91 15.87 10.88
C ASP A 95 -10.62 15.15 10.45
N LEU A 96 -9.60 15.15 11.30
CA LEU A 96 -8.32 14.50 11.01
C LEU A 96 -8.28 13.00 11.34
N ALA A 97 -9.25 12.48 12.10
CA ALA A 97 -9.22 11.11 12.58
C ALA A 97 -9.19 10.07 11.45
N ALA A 98 -10.09 10.21 10.46
CA ALA A 98 -10.16 9.27 9.34
C ALA A 98 -8.98 9.41 8.36
N PRO A 99 -8.57 10.62 7.93
CA PRO A 99 -7.37 10.79 7.10
C PRO A 99 -6.10 10.21 7.74
N LEU A 100 -5.89 10.45 9.03
CA LEU A 100 -4.71 9.94 9.74
C LEU A 100 -4.75 8.41 9.89
N GLU A 101 -5.93 7.81 10.09
CA GLU A 101 -6.06 6.35 10.15
C GLU A 101 -5.73 5.71 8.80
N VAL A 102 -6.24 6.28 7.71
CA VAL A 102 -5.90 5.87 6.35
C VAL A 102 -4.39 5.99 6.13
N LEU A 103 -3.80 7.15 6.44
CA LEU A 103 -2.37 7.38 6.26
C LEU A 103 -1.52 6.41 7.08
N ARG A 104 -1.92 6.12 8.32
CA ARG A 104 -1.23 5.17 9.19
C ARG A 104 -1.19 3.78 8.58
N VAL A 105 -2.31 3.29 8.06
CA VAL A 105 -2.37 1.97 7.39
C VAL A 105 -1.54 1.98 6.11
N ARG A 106 -1.61 3.04 5.31
CA ARG A 106 -0.81 3.19 4.08
C ARG A 106 0.68 3.12 4.39
N VAL A 107 1.16 3.87 5.40
CA VAL A 107 2.58 3.86 5.81
C VAL A 107 2.96 2.51 6.40
N SER A 108 2.17 1.94 7.30
CA SER A 108 2.50 0.65 7.94
C SER A 108 2.57 -0.51 6.94
N LYS A 109 1.75 -0.49 5.88
CA LYS A 109 1.64 -1.59 4.91
C LYS A 109 2.26 -1.30 3.55
N GLY A 110 2.65 -0.06 3.27
CA GLY A 110 3.20 0.38 1.99
C GLY A 110 2.19 0.34 0.87
N VAL A 111 0.95 0.76 1.11
CA VAL A 111 -0.13 0.60 0.14
C VAL A 111 -0.79 1.91 -0.25
N GLY A 112 -1.32 1.95 -1.45
CA GLY A 112 -2.21 2.99 -1.95
C GLY A 112 -3.52 3.02 -1.19
N THR A 113 -4.20 4.16 -1.28
CA THR A 113 -5.43 4.44 -0.53
C THR A 113 -6.54 3.42 -0.82
N GLU A 114 -6.65 2.93 -2.04
CA GLU A 114 -7.66 1.96 -2.45
C GLU A 114 -7.49 0.57 -1.81
N LEU A 115 -6.27 0.24 -1.37
CA LEU A 115 -5.95 -1.07 -0.80
C LEU A 115 -6.12 -1.14 0.71
N VAL A 116 -6.31 0.00 1.38
CA VAL A 116 -6.38 0.12 2.85
C VAL A 116 -7.36 -0.87 3.47
N LYS A 117 -8.52 -1.07 2.85
CA LYS A 117 -9.53 -2.03 3.34
C LYS A 117 -9.17 -3.49 3.07
N LEU A 118 -8.42 -3.77 2.01
CA LEU A 118 -8.03 -5.13 1.61
C LEU A 118 -6.89 -5.65 2.49
N VAL A 119 -5.92 -4.80 2.84
CA VAL A 119 -4.79 -5.19 3.72
C VAL A 119 -5.19 -5.42 5.17
N ALA A 120 -6.43 -5.09 5.55
CA ALA A 120 -6.99 -5.45 6.85
C ALA A 120 -7.29 -6.96 6.97
N LEU A 121 -7.39 -7.67 5.84
CA LEU A 121 -7.64 -9.11 5.81
C LEU A 121 -6.35 -9.88 6.15
N GLU A 122 -6.43 -10.80 7.10
CA GLU A 122 -5.30 -11.62 7.52
C GLU A 122 -4.75 -12.43 6.34
N GLY A 123 -3.43 -12.39 6.17
CA GLY A 123 -2.74 -13.04 5.06
C GLY A 123 -2.73 -12.22 3.76
N VAL A 124 -3.34 -11.03 3.74
CA VAL A 124 -3.31 -10.09 2.61
C VAL A 124 -2.32 -8.95 2.91
N GLY A 125 -1.08 -9.12 2.44
CA GLY A 125 -0.09 -8.02 2.40
C GLY A 125 -0.22 -7.18 1.13
N ARG A 126 0.68 -6.20 0.95
CA ARG A 126 0.72 -5.28 -0.20
C ARG A 126 0.54 -5.96 -1.55
N VAL A 127 1.39 -6.95 -1.86
CA VAL A 127 1.38 -7.65 -3.15
C VAL A 127 0.03 -8.33 -3.40
N ARG A 128 -0.50 -9.05 -2.40
CA ARG A 128 -1.79 -9.75 -2.53
C ARG A 128 -2.97 -8.78 -2.63
N ALA A 129 -2.95 -7.68 -1.87
CA ALA A 129 -3.97 -6.66 -1.96
C ALA A 129 -4.04 -6.05 -3.37
N ARG A 130 -2.88 -5.73 -3.96
CA ARG A 130 -2.81 -5.23 -5.33
C ARG A 130 -3.31 -6.26 -6.35
N MET A 131 -2.94 -7.53 -6.18
CA MET A 131 -3.43 -8.61 -7.06
C MET A 131 -4.95 -8.81 -6.95
N LEU A 132 -5.51 -8.78 -5.74
CA LEU A 132 -6.97 -8.82 -5.52
C LEU A 132 -7.66 -7.65 -6.21
N TYR A 133 -7.15 -6.43 -6.00
CA TYR A 133 -7.72 -5.22 -6.58
C TYR A 133 -7.71 -5.26 -8.11
N ASN A 134 -6.60 -5.69 -8.71
CA ASN A 134 -6.45 -5.83 -10.16
C ASN A 134 -7.36 -6.93 -10.74
N ALA A 135 -7.66 -7.99 -9.97
CA ALA A 135 -8.61 -9.03 -10.33
C ALA A 135 -10.09 -8.64 -10.09
N GLY A 136 -10.34 -7.37 -9.74
CA GLY A 136 -11.68 -6.80 -9.56
C GLY A 136 -12.26 -6.94 -8.16
N PHE A 137 -11.51 -7.49 -7.19
CA PHE A 137 -11.91 -7.53 -5.78
C PHE A 137 -11.50 -6.22 -5.10
N LYS A 138 -12.25 -5.15 -5.35
CA LYS A 138 -11.88 -3.79 -4.91
C LYS A 138 -12.31 -3.50 -3.47
N SER A 139 -13.19 -4.31 -2.91
CA SER A 139 -13.73 -4.14 -1.57
C SER A 139 -13.96 -5.47 -0.86
N VAL A 140 -14.12 -5.40 0.47
CA VAL A 140 -14.52 -6.56 1.29
C VAL A 140 -15.87 -7.11 0.84
N GLU A 141 -16.78 -6.25 0.36
CA GLU A 141 -18.08 -6.67 -0.15
C GLU A 141 -17.95 -7.46 -1.47
N ASP A 142 -17.04 -7.06 -2.37
CA ASP A 142 -16.78 -7.83 -3.60
C ASP A 142 -16.27 -9.24 -3.29
N ILE A 143 -15.39 -9.36 -2.28
CA ILE A 143 -14.86 -10.65 -1.80
C ILE A 143 -15.99 -11.52 -1.23
N LYS A 144 -16.91 -10.91 -0.48
CA LYS A 144 -18.04 -11.59 0.14
C LYS A 144 -19.01 -12.17 -0.89
N GLN A 145 -19.28 -11.43 -1.96
CA GLN A 145 -20.27 -11.80 -2.98
C GLN A 145 -19.75 -12.83 -4.00
N ARG A 146 -18.43 -12.88 -4.22
CA ARG A 146 -17.82 -13.74 -5.24
C ARG A 146 -17.48 -15.14 -4.71
N SER A 147 -17.34 -16.09 -5.63
CA SER A 147 -17.05 -17.49 -5.28
C SER A 147 -15.59 -17.71 -4.83
N LEU A 148 -15.34 -18.77 -4.07
CA LEU A 148 -14.00 -19.22 -3.71
C LEU A 148 -13.16 -19.55 -4.94
N THR A 149 -13.78 -20.15 -5.95
CA THR A 149 -13.12 -20.45 -7.22
C THR A 149 -12.65 -19.18 -7.93
N GLU A 150 -13.42 -18.09 -7.87
CA GLU A 150 -12.98 -16.80 -8.41
C GLU A 150 -11.85 -16.19 -7.58
N LEU A 151 -11.88 -16.29 -6.24
CA LEU A 151 -10.77 -15.81 -5.41
C LEU A 151 -9.47 -16.56 -5.70
N MET A 152 -9.57 -17.84 -6.06
CA MET A 152 -8.42 -18.68 -6.42
C MET A 152 -7.85 -18.38 -7.81
N THR A 153 -8.51 -17.58 -8.66
CA THR A 153 -7.91 -17.13 -9.92
C THR A 153 -6.80 -16.11 -9.66
N VAL A 154 -6.86 -15.42 -8.53
CA VAL A 154 -5.85 -14.43 -8.13
C VAL A 154 -4.54 -15.15 -7.84
N PRO A 155 -3.44 -14.82 -8.54
CA PRO A 155 -2.18 -15.50 -8.32
C PRO A 155 -1.75 -15.31 -6.85
N THR A 156 -1.09 -16.31 -6.29
CA THR A 156 -0.69 -16.41 -4.87
C THR A 156 -1.81 -16.67 -3.85
N ILE A 157 -3.08 -16.77 -4.28
CA ILE A 157 -4.21 -17.14 -3.41
C ILE A 157 -4.60 -18.61 -3.63
N GLY A 158 -4.15 -19.47 -2.71
CA GLY A 158 -4.55 -20.88 -2.68
C GLY A 158 -5.87 -21.13 -1.94
N PRO A 159 -6.41 -22.37 -1.98
CA PRO A 159 -7.71 -22.71 -1.40
C PRO A 159 -7.86 -22.32 0.07
N ALA A 160 -6.84 -22.62 0.89
CA ALA A 160 -6.86 -22.32 2.32
C ALA A 160 -6.81 -20.81 2.62
N LEU A 161 -6.19 -20.01 1.75
CA LEU A 161 -6.16 -18.56 1.90
C LEU A 161 -7.45 -17.93 1.39
N ALA A 162 -7.97 -18.39 0.24
CA ALA A 162 -9.26 -17.95 -0.29
C ALA A 162 -10.39 -18.16 0.73
N LYS A 163 -10.42 -19.33 1.38
CA LYS A 163 -11.37 -19.64 2.46
C LYS A 163 -11.27 -18.61 3.59
N ARG A 164 -10.07 -18.42 4.15
CA ARG A 164 -9.85 -17.48 5.26
C ARG A 164 -10.20 -16.03 4.90
N ILE A 165 -9.87 -15.60 3.70
CA ILE A 165 -10.20 -14.25 3.20
C ILE A 165 -11.72 -14.08 3.11
N LYS A 166 -12.43 -15.05 2.53
CA LYS A 166 -13.89 -15.00 2.37
C LYS A 166 -14.63 -15.07 3.71
N GLU A 167 -14.16 -15.89 4.65
CA GLU A 167 -14.71 -15.95 6.02
C GLU A 167 -14.55 -14.61 6.75
N GLN A 168 -13.37 -13.98 6.66
CA GLN A 168 -13.14 -12.66 7.25
C GLN A 168 -13.99 -11.56 6.61
N ALA A 169 -14.29 -11.67 5.32
CA ALA A 169 -15.21 -10.78 4.62
C ALA A 169 -16.70 -11.02 5.01
N GLY A 170 -16.99 -12.02 5.84
CA GLY A 170 -18.36 -12.39 6.21
C GLY A 170 -19.11 -13.12 5.09
N GLY A 171 -18.38 -13.73 4.15
CA GLY A 171 -18.94 -14.56 3.09
C GLY A 171 -19.35 -15.94 3.59
N LEU A 172 -20.46 -16.46 3.07
CA LEU A 172 -20.87 -17.84 3.30
C LEU A 172 -20.12 -18.76 2.34
N ILE A 173 -19.65 -19.88 2.87
CA ILE A 173 -18.94 -20.91 2.09
C ILE A 173 -19.75 -22.18 2.17
N HIS A 174 -20.29 -22.61 1.03
CA HIS A 174 -21.00 -23.88 0.96
C HIS A 174 -20.02 -25.05 0.86
N ALA A 175 -20.41 -26.22 1.39
CA ALA A 175 -19.53 -27.39 1.45
C ALA A 175 -19.14 -27.90 0.06
N ASP A 176 -20.04 -27.81 -0.92
CA ASP A 176 -19.80 -28.18 -2.32
C ASP A 176 -18.82 -27.21 -3.00
N GLU A 177 -18.92 -25.91 -2.73
CA GLU A 177 -17.98 -24.88 -3.20
C GLU A 177 -16.58 -25.13 -2.64
N TRP A 178 -16.47 -25.52 -1.37
CA TRP A 178 -15.21 -25.86 -0.73
C TRP A 178 -14.55 -27.12 -1.29
N GLU A 179 -15.33 -28.17 -1.56
CA GLU A 179 -14.80 -29.40 -2.16
C GLU A 179 -14.35 -29.19 -3.62
N LYS A 180 -15.07 -28.36 -4.39
CA LYS A 180 -14.62 -27.90 -5.72
C LYS A 180 -13.31 -27.12 -5.62
N ALA A 181 -13.21 -26.18 -4.67
CA ALA A 181 -12.00 -25.38 -4.46
C ALA A 181 -10.78 -26.24 -4.03
N LYS A 182 -10.98 -27.30 -3.24
CA LYS A 182 -9.89 -28.23 -2.88
C LYS A 182 -9.38 -29.07 -4.04
N THR A 183 -10.28 -29.47 -4.93
CA THR A 183 -9.98 -30.40 -6.04
C THR A 183 -9.47 -29.68 -7.29
N ALA A 184 -9.79 -28.39 -7.43
CA ALA A 184 -9.27 -27.54 -8.49
C ALA A 184 -7.74 -27.41 -8.38
N LYS A 185 -7.00 -27.92 -9.38
CA LYS A 185 -5.56 -27.67 -9.46
C LYS A 185 -5.34 -26.22 -9.94
N PRO A 186 -4.25 -25.54 -9.51
CA PRO A 186 -3.93 -24.18 -9.97
C PRO A 186 -3.85 -24.05 -11.49
N SER A 187 -3.46 -25.12 -12.19
CA SER A 187 -3.42 -25.22 -13.66
C SER A 187 -4.80 -25.10 -14.30
N ASP A 188 -5.81 -25.73 -13.72
CA ASP A 188 -7.13 -25.91 -14.33
C ASP A 188 -7.93 -24.59 -14.29
N VAL A 189 -7.72 -23.80 -13.23
CA VAL A 189 -8.32 -22.47 -13.04
C VAL A 189 -7.74 -21.46 -14.04
N GLN A 190 -6.45 -21.54 -14.34
CA GLN A 190 -5.80 -20.68 -15.34
C GLN A 190 -6.26 -21.03 -16.76
N GLU A 191 -6.36 -22.31 -17.11
CA GLU A 191 -6.89 -22.75 -18.42
C GLU A 191 -8.34 -22.30 -18.64
N GLN A 192 -9.21 -22.43 -17.63
CA GLN A 192 -10.59 -21.95 -17.70
C GLN A 192 -10.68 -20.43 -17.86
N THR A 193 -9.83 -19.67 -17.17
CA THR A 193 -9.79 -18.21 -17.29
C THR A 193 -9.39 -17.79 -18.70
N VAL A 194 -8.32 -18.39 -19.25
CA VAL A 194 -7.85 -18.15 -20.61
C VAL A 194 -8.94 -18.46 -21.64
N LEU A 195 -9.62 -19.61 -21.52
CA LEU A 195 -10.72 -19.99 -22.42
C LEU A 195 -11.90 -19.00 -22.36
N THR A 196 -12.20 -18.47 -21.19
CA THR A 196 -13.29 -17.50 -20.99
C THR A 196 -12.95 -16.14 -21.59
N GLU A 197 -11.70 -15.68 -21.43
CA GLU A 197 -11.21 -14.44 -22.05
C GLU A 197 -11.17 -14.52 -23.58
N TYR A 198 -10.79 -15.68 -24.15
CA TYR A 198 -10.84 -15.90 -25.60
C TYR A 198 -12.26 -15.84 -26.15
N ARG A 199 -13.24 -16.39 -25.42
CA ARG A 199 -14.64 -16.39 -25.83
C ARG A 199 -15.24 -14.98 -25.83
N ASN A 200 -14.98 -14.20 -24.78
CA ASN A 200 -15.50 -12.84 -24.66
C ASN A 200 -14.87 -11.84 -25.65
N LYS A 201 -13.72 -12.16 -26.25
CA LYS A 201 -13.10 -11.37 -27.33
C LYS A 201 -13.68 -11.63 -28.71
N GLN A 202 -14.50 -12.67 -28.87
CA GLN A 202 -15.09 -13.07 -30.15
C GLN A 202 -16.56 -12.60 -30.30
N GLU A 203 -17.13 -12.01 -29.25
CA GLU A 203 -18.44 -11.33 -29.24
C GLU A 203 -18.26 -9.82 -29.28
#